data_AF-A0A2V6FBS6-F1
#
_entry.id   AF-A0A2V6FBS6-F1
#
_cell.length_a   1.000
_cell.length_b   1.000
_cell.length_c   1.000
_cell.angle_alpha   90.00
_cell.angle_beta   90.00
_cell.angle_gamma   90.00
#
_symmetry.space_group_name_H-M   'P 1'
#
loop_
_entity.id
_entity.type
_entity.pdbx_description
1 polymer ?
#
loop_
_entity_poly.entity_id
_entity_poly.type
_entity_poly.pdbx_seq_one_letter_code
_entity_poly.pdbx_strand_id
1 'polypeptide(L)'
;MASPLTTTEARRNFVSAYSRWDQKGALPTELNGTLARQRLCEALFTPAISPGFKLQPEDRVFAIGSCFARGIEWALEGQGMEVLSRAVEFDPFPGITDELKLGLTNKYNTFSIYNELRWALDPNAEFPLNSIVHVGNGTFYDPQTNPALQLGDFDETLRRSELIRSVTRRVTKCRVVVITLGLVEVWRDKTANVFINQVIPDMLRLYPDRYELHATNFADNFSNLEAIHALLEQFGHHDVRIIATVSPVPLMATFSPEDVVVANTYSKSLLRAVAQEWAAKHGNVHYFPSYEIVQNSDPRLTWEEDRRHVKGQVVQHIMRLFLRNYFSGSPVTSAKLSASPNPVPRGNYLGKSNISWFCHGAPDAAVYVSKNGAEEVLFAKRPHGSQELSGIATDVTYEFTLYDTCDRKNRLAQISVTRPSLSPIIASKPD
;
A
#
# COMPACT_ATOMS: atom_id res chain seq x y z
N MET A 1 8.75 -24.98 11.95
CA MET A 1 9.15 -26.02 10.98
C MET A 1 7.91 -26.63 10.36
N ALA A 2 7.80 -26.50 9.03
CA ALA A 2 6.80 -27.23 8.25
C ALA A 2 6.94 -28.74 8.48
N SER A 3 5.83 -29.46 8.45
CA SER A 3 5.86 -30.93 8.44
C SER A 3 6.66 -31.43 7.24
N PRO A 4 7.53 -32.45 7.40
CA PRO A 4 8.29 -33.00 6.28
C PRO A 4 7.33 -33.56 5.23
N LEU A 5 7.64 -33.30 3.96
CA LEU A 5 6.87 -33.83 2.83
C LEU A 5 7.17 -35.32 2.62
N THR A 6 6.13 -36.10 2.38
CA THR A 6 6.27 -37.47 1.89
C THR A 6 6.89 -37.49 0.49
N THR A 7 7.48 -38.62 0.09
CA THR A 7 8.00 -38.79 -1.28
C THR A 7 6.92 -38.60 -2.34
N THR A 8 5.68 -39.02 -2.05
CA THR A 8 4.51 -38.84 -2.94
C THR A 8 4.17 -37.35 -3.12
N GLU A 9 4.19 -36.57 -2.03
CA GLU A 9 4.01 -35.11 -2.08
C GLU A 9 5.13 -34.43 -2.85
N ALA A 10 6.39 -34.78 -2.57
CA ALA A 10 7.54 -34.20 -3.27
C ALA A 10 7.46 -34.45 -4.78
N ARG A 11 7.11 -35.68 -5.20
CA ARG A 11 6.90 -36.02 -6.63
C ARG A 11 5.77 -35.22 -7.26
N ARG A 12 4.62 -35.11 -6.57
CA ARG A 12 3.49 -34.30 -7.03
C ARG A 12 3.89 -32.82 -7.18
N ASN A 13 4.61 -32.27 -6.22
CA ASN A 13 5.09 -30.89 -6.27
C ASN A 13 6.07 -30.65 -7.42
N PHE A 14 6.97 -31.61 -7.69
CA PHE A 14 7.94 -31.53 -8.78
C PHE A 14 7.32 -31.62 -10.20
N VAL A 15 6.09 -32.13 -10.31
CA VAL A 15 5.34 -32.15 -11.59
C VAL A 15 4.56 -30.84 -11.81
N SER A 16 4.46 -29.98 -10.79
CA SER A 16 3.85 -28.65 -10.95
C SER A 16 4.55 -27.85 -12.05
N ALA A 17 3.76 -27.15 -12.87
CA ALA A 17 4.27 -26.32 -13.97
C ALA A 17 5.23 -25.22 -13.48
N TYR A 18 5.11 -24.79 -12.22
CA TYR A 18 5.92 -23.72 -11.64
C TYR A 18 7.11 -24.22 -10.80
N SER A 19 7.39 -25.53 -10.82
CA SER A 19 8.44 -26.15 -9.99
C SER A 19 9.85 -26.06 -10.59
N ARG A 20 9.98 -25.59 -11.84
CA ARG A 20 11.23 -25.63 -12.60
C ARG A 20 11.73 -24.24 -12.96
N TRP A 21 13.05 -24.08 -12.86
CA TRP A 21 13.71 -22.86 -13.30
C TRP A 21 13.76 -22.75 -14.83
N ASP A 22 14.14 -23.84 -15.48
CA ASP A 22 14.30 -23.94 -16.93
C ASP A 22 14.08 -25.40 -17.40
N GLN A 23 13.94 -25.60 -18.70
CA GLN A 23 13.83 -26.90 -19.35
C GLN A 23 14.52 -26.89 -20.72
N LYS A 24 15.24 -27.97 -21.04
CA LYS A 24 15.92 -28.10 -22.33
C LYS A 24 14.93 -27.93 -23.49
N GLY A 25 15.23 -26.99 -24.39
CA GLY A 25 14.40 -26.69 -25.56
C GLY A 25 13.31 -25.64 -25.33
N ALA A 26 13.09 -25.18 -24.09
CA ALA A 26 12.16 -24.09 -23.82
C ALA A 26 12.70 -22.74 -24.33
N LEU A 27 11.83 -21.94 -24.95
CA LEU A 27 12.19 -20.60 -25.41
C LEU A 27 12.01 -19.60 -24.25
N PRO A 28 12.99 -18.74 -23.95
CA PRO A 28 12.87 -17.76 -22.85
C PRO A 28 11.78 -16.73 -23.08
N THR A 29 11.46 -16.44 -24.34
CA THR A 29 10.47 -15.44 -24.77
C THR A 29 9.10 -16.06 -25.09
N GLU A 30 8.87 -17.33 -24.72
CA GLU A 30 7.58 -17.97 -24.90
C GLU A 30 6.53 -17.27 -24.03
N LEU A 31 5.47 -16.76 -24.68
CA LEU A 31 4.37 -16.10 -24.01
C LEU A 31 3.62 -17.10 -23.11
N ASN A 32 3.27 -16.68 -21.89
CA ASN A 32 2.57 -17.49 -20.89
C ASN A 32 3.34 -18.74 -20.43
N GLY A 33 4.67 -18.72 -20.55
CA GLY A 33 5.55 -19.76 -20.02
C GLY A 33 5.42 -19.92 -18.50
N THR A 34 5.51 -21.15 -18.00
CA THR A 34 5.37 -21.44 -16.55
C THR A 34 6.71 -21.57 -15.82
N LEU A 35 7.80 -21.76 -16.57
CA LEU A 35 9.17 -21.85 -16.04
C LEU A 35 9.60 -20.52 -15.41
N ALA A 36 10.46 -20.59 -14.39
CA ALA A 36 10.95 -19.36 -13.74
C ALA A 36 11.66 -18.44 -14.73
N ARG A 37 12.53 -18.97 -15.60
CA ARG A 37 13.25 -18.19 -16.62
C ARG A 37 12.31 -17.41 -17.54
N GLN A 38 11.21 -18.02 -17.97
CA GLN A 38 10.23 -17.38 -18.87
C GLN A 38 9.50 -16.25 -18.14
N ARG A 39 9.02 -16.50 -16.92
CA ARG A 39 8.31 -15.51 -16.11
C ARG A 39 9.22 -14.36 -15.65
N LEU A 40 10.51 -14.61 -15.47
CA LEU A 40 11.52 -13.60 -15.14
C LEU A 40 11.96 -12.77 -16.35
N CYS A 41 11.69 -13.24 -17.58
CA CYS A 41 11.89 -12.45 -18.80
C CYS A 41 10.73 -11.48 -19.07
N GLU A 42 9.58 -11.63 -18.39
CA GLU A 42 8.50 -10.65 -18.43
C GLU A 42 8.92 -9.35 -17.71
N ALA A 43 8.40 -8.22 -18.18
CA ALA A 43 8.68 -6.91 -17.62
C ALA A 43 8.31 -6.82 -16.12
N LEU A 44 7.19 -7.43 -15.74
CA LEU A 44 6.72 -7.49 -14.36
C LEU A 44 6.55 -8.96 -13.97
N PHE A 45 7.29 -9.40 -12.96
CA PHE A 45 7.28 -10.79 -12.53
C PHE A 45 5.91 -11.19 -11.97
N THR A 46 5.44 -12.36 -12.40
CA THR A 46 4.20 -12.96 -11.91
C THR A 46 4.47 -14.31 -11.25
N PRO A 47 4.37 -14.42 -9.91
CA PRO A 47 4.42 -15.70 -9.23
C PRO A 47 3.11 -16.47 -9.37
N ALA A 48 3.21 -17.80 -9.32
CA ALA A 48 2.05 -18.64 -9.02
C ALA A 48 1.70 -18.52 -7.54
N ILE A 49 0.46 -18.16 -7.25
CA ILE A 49 -0.06 -17.98 -5.90
C ILE A 49 -1.24 -18.93 -5.73
N SER A 50 -1.21 -19.74 -4.68
CA SER A 50 -2.30 -20.67 -4.35
C SER A 50 -2.70 -20.44 -2.90
N PRO A 51 -3.67 -19.56 -2.65
CA PRO A 51 -4.11 -19.28 -1.30
C PRO A 51 -4.99 -20.41 -0.78
N GLY A 52 -4.91 -20.71 0.52
CA GLY A 52 -5.76 -21.72 1.17
C GLY A 52 -7.14 -21.19 1.55
N PHE A 53 -7.42 -19.91 1.33
CA PHE A 53 -8.74 -19.32 1.50
C PHE A 53 -8.99 -18.22 0.46
N LYS A 54 -10.24 -17.81 0.34
CA LYS A 54 -10.67 -16.67 -0.48
C LYS A 54 -11.41 -15.65 0.39
N LEU A 55 -11.24 -14.38 0.05
CA LEU A 55 -11.99 -13.24 0.56
C LEU A 55 -13.34 -13.19 -0.16
N GLN A 56 -14.42 -13.22 0.60
CA GLN A 56 -15.77 -12.97 0.12
C GLN A 56 -16.06 -11.46 0.08
N PRO A 57 -16.94 -10.97 -0.81
CA PRO A 57 -17.33 -9.56 -0.87
C PRO A 57 -17.79 -8.97 0.48
N GLU A 58 -18.45 -9.79 1.30
CA GLU A 58 -18.95 -9.43 2.63
C GLU A 58 -17.90 -9.50 3.75
N ASP A 59 -16.69 -10.01 3.46
CA ASP A 59 -15.62 -10.06 4.46
C ASP A 59 -15.17 -8.66 4.86
N ARG A 60 -15.05 -8.46 6.17
CA ARG A 60 -14.38 -7.29 6.75
C ARG A 60 -12.89 -7.52 6.83
N VAL A 61 -12.12 -6.55 6.36
CA VAL A 61 -10.66 -6.63 6.29
C VAL A 61 -10.01 -5.58 7.19
N PHE A 62 -8.95 -5.96 7.89
CA PHE A 62 -8.08 -5.05 8.62
C PHE A 62 -6.66 -5.16 8.05
N ALA A 63 -6.06 -4.04 7.66
CA ALA A 63 -4.67 -3.99 7.25
C ALA A 63 -3.82 -3.22 8.27
N ILE A 64 -2.68 -3.78 8.66
CA ILE A 64 -1.71 -3.17 9.58
C ILE A 64 -0.30 -3.41 9.06
N GLY A 65 0.61 -2.47 9.33
CA GLY A 65 2.01 -2.60 8.94
C GLY A 65 2.55 -1.37 8.22
N SER A 66 3.54 -1.58 7.34
CA SER A 66 4.16 -0.50 6.56
C SER A 66 3.19 0.18 5.57
N CYS A 67 3.62 1.27 4.92
CA CYS A 67 2.86 2.02 3.91
C CYS A 67 2.22 1.14 2.81
N PHE A 68 2.86 0.03 2.44
CA PHE A 68 2.32 -0.89 1.43
C PHE A 68 0.95 -1.49 1.82
N ALA A 69 0.65 -1.61 3.12
CA ALA A 69 -0.65 -2.02 3.61
C ALA A 69 -1.78 -1.10 3.10
N ARG A 70 -1.53 0.22 2.98
CA ARG A 70 -2.52 1.19 2.48
C ARG A 70 -2.90 0.92 1.02
N GLY A 71 -1.97 0.42 0.21
CA GLY A 71 -2.25 0.01 -1.16
C GLY A 71 -3.23 -1.16 -1.24
N ILE A 72 -3.13 -2.12 -0.30
CA ILE A 72 -4.07 -3.25 -0.20
C ILE A 72 -5.45 -2.76 0.24
N GLU A 73 -5.52 -1.82 1.18
CA GLU A 73 -6.79 -1.20 1.58
C GLU A 73 -7.50 -0.59 0.37
N TRP A 74 -6.83 0.28 -0.38
CA TRP A 74 -7.41 0.91 -1.56
C TRP A 74 -7.84 -0.09 -2.64
N ALA A 75 -7.07 -1.16 -2.83
CA ALA A 75 -7.43 -2.20 -3.78
C ALA A 75 -8.73 -2.91 -3.39
N LEU A 76 -8.90 -3.22 -2.10
CA LEU A 76 -10.08 -3.90 -1.57
C LEU A 76 -11.30 -2.99 -1.49
N GLU A 77 -11.13 -1.73 -1.09
CA GLU A 77 -12.20 -0.73 -1.15
C GLU A 77 -12.66 -0.48 -2.58
N GLY A 78 -11.73 -0.50 -3.54
CA GLY A 78 -12.04 -0.42 -4.97
C GLY A 78 -12.88 -1.61 -5.47
N GLN A 79 -12.99 -2.69 -4.70
CA GLN A 79 -13.89 -3.82 -4.91
C GLN A 79 -15.18 -3.75 -4.07
N GLY A 80 -15.41 -2.64 -3.37
CA GLY A 80 -16.58 -2.45 -2.50
C GLY A 80 -16.50 -3.17 -1.15
N MET A 81 -15.33 -3.69 -0.77
CA MET A 81 -15.17 -4.38 0.51
C MET A 81 -15.06 -3.41 1.68
N GLU A 82 -15.52 -3.83 2.86
CA GLU A 82 -15.42 -3.05 4.09
C GLU A 82 -14.02 -3.20 4.71
N VAL A 83 -13.20 -2.16 4.60
CA VAL A 83 -11.84 -2.10 5.16
C VAL A 83 -11.83 -1.27 6.45
N LEU A 84 -11.78 -1.93 7.61
CA LEU A 84 -11.98 -1.29 8.92
C LEU A 84 -10.73 -0.63 9.51
N SER A 85 -9.56 -0.88 8.93
CA SER A 85 -8.31 -0.20 9.29
C SER A 85 -8.19 1.18 8.65
N ARG A 86 -9.10 1.57 7.76
CA ARG A 86 -9.19 2.93 7.26
C ARG A 86 -9.67 3.85 8.38
N ALA A 87 -8.88 4.87 8.63
CA ALA A 87 -9.04 5.76 9.78
C ALA A 87 -9.49 7.16 9.34
N VAL A 88 -10.68 7.25 8.73
CA VAL A 88 -11.28 8.53 8.27
C VAL A 88 -11.46 9.55 9.40
N GLU A 89 -11.46 9.08 10.65
CA GLU A 89 -11.50 9.92 11.84
C GLU A 89 -10.28 10.85 11.95
N PHE A 90 -9.21 10.58 11.19
CA PHE A 90 -8.04 11.46 11.14
C PHE A 90 -8.12 12.55 10.05
N ASP A 91 -9.11 12.51 9.16
CA ASP A 91 -9.27 13.51 8.09
C ASP A 91 -9.34 14.97 8.59
N PRO A 92 -9.95 15.28 9.75
CA PRO A 92 -9.98 16.64 10.29
C PRO A 92 -8.63 17.16 10.79
N PHE A 93 -7.63 16.31 11.05
CA PHE A 93 -6.35 16.76 11.59
C PHE A 93 -5.44 17.33 10.48
N PRO A 94 -4.71 18.42 10.77
CA PRO A 94 -3.78 19.00 9.81
C PRO A 94 -2.59 18.07 9.59
N GLY A 95 -2.42 17.62 8.35
CA GLY A 95 -1.28 16.82 7.91
C GLY A 95 -0.04 17.67 7.68
N ILE A 96 1.13 17.06 7.72
CA ILE A 96 2.35 17.67 7.18
C ILE A 96 2.23 17.79 5.65
N THR A 97 1.70 16.74 5.01
CA THR A 97 1.17 16.74 3.65
C THR A 97 -0.05 15.82 3.57
N ASP A 98 -0.93 16.02 2.57
CA ASP A 98 -2.12 15.15 2.40
C ASP A 98 -1.75 13.69 2.11
N GLU A 99 -0.63 13.46 1.44
CA GLU A 99 -0.09 12.11 1.15
C GLU A 99 0.42 11.41 2.42
N LEU A 100 1.01 12.15 3.36
CA LEU A 100 1.54 11.61 4.61
C LEU A 100 0.44 11.26 5.62
N LYS A 101 -0.72 11.95 5.61
CA LYS A 101 -1.84 11.72 6.55
C LYS A 101 -2.25 10.25 6.63
N LEU A 102 -2.30 9.59 5.47
CA LEU A 102 -2.66 8.18 5.33
C LEU A 102 -1.68 7.22 6.04
N GLY A 103 -0.44 7.67 6.28
CA GLY A 103 0.60 6.88 6.89
C GLY A 103 0.67 6.97 8.42
N LEU A 104 -0.18 7.77 9.08
CA LEU A 104 -0.15 7.95 10.54
C LEU A 104 -0.20 6.62 11.30
N THR A 105 -1.06 5.70 10.84
CA THR A 105 -1.31 4.40 11.45
C THR A 105 -0.28 3.33 11.05
N ASN A 106 0.70 3.67 10.21
CA ASN A 106 1.70 2.70 9.77
C ASN A 106 2.54 2.22 10.96
N LYS A 107 2.78 0.90 11.00
CA LYS A 107 3.61 0.21 11.98
C LYS A 107 4.71 -0.54 11.24
N TYR A 108 5.97 -0.12 11.38
CA TYR A 108 7.04 -0.59 10.49
C TYR A 108 7.71 -1.89 10.94
N ASN A 109 7.61 -2.26 12.21
CA ASN A 109 8.28 -3.42 12.77
C ASN A 109 7.29 -4.30 13.56
N THR A 110 7.67 -5.57 13.82
CA THR A 110 6.80 -6.53 14.51
C THR A 110 6.43 -6.09 15.93
N PHE A 111 7.31 -5.33 16.59
CA PHE A 111 7.10 -4.82 17.94
C PHE A 111 6.00 -3.75 17.97
N SER A 112 6.03 -2.78 17.06
CA SER A 112 5.02 -1.72 17.02
C SER A 112 3.66 -2.24 16.55
N ILE A 113 3.63 -3.26 15.68
CA ILE A 113 2.40 -4.00 15.35
C ILE A 113 1.86 -4.73 16.59
N TYR A 114 2.71 -5.46 17.31
CA TYR A 114 2.33 -6.18 18.52
C TYR A 114 1.82 -5.24 19.62
N ASN A 115 2.55 -4.17 19.91
CA ASN A 115 2.16 -3.16 20.90
C ASN A 115 0.77 -2.61 20.62
N GLU A 116 0.53 -2.20 19.37
CA GLU A 116 -0.74 -1.61 18.95
C GLU A 116 -1.91 -2.58 19.16
N LEU A 117 -1.75 -3.83 18.71
CA LEU A 117 -2.77 -4.86 18.93
C LEU A 117 -2.94 -5.21 20.41
N ARG A 118 -1.85 -5.31 21.18
CA ARG A 118 -1.88 -5.60 22.60
C ARG A 118 -2.68 -4.55 23.36
N TRP A 119 -2.35 -3.26 23.20
CA TRP A 119 -3.07 -2.18 23.87
C TRP A 119 -4.52 -2.02 23.42
N ALA A 120 -4.83 -2.42 22.19
CA ALA A 120 -6.19 -2.35 21.67
C ALA A 120 -7.08 -3.53 22.14
N LEU A 121 -6.49 -4.71 22.39
CA LEU A 121 -7.24 -5.95 22.59
C LEU A 121 -7.15 -6.54 24.00
N ASP A 122 -5.97 -6.52 24.63
CA ASP A 122 -5.78 -7.08 25.97
C ASP A 122 -6.31 -6.11 27.03
N PRO A 123 -7.35 -6.47 27.81
CA PRO A 123 -7.91 -5.58 28.83
C PRO A 123 -6.94 -5.27 29.98
N ASN A 124 -5.87 -6.05 30.13
CA ASN A 124 -4.84 -5.82 31.15
C ASN A 124 -3.65 -5.03 30.62
N ALA A 125 -3.63 -4.69 29.32
CA ALA A 125 -2.53 -3.95 28.73
C ALA A 125 -2.74 -2.45 28.88
N GLU A 126 -1.77 -1.79 29.52
CA GLU A 126 -1.75 -0.34 29.65
C GLU A 126 -0.85 0.29 28.58
N PHE A 127 -1.33 1.39 27.99
CA PHE A 127 -0.51 2.21 27.11
C PHE A 127 0.51 3.00 27.95
N PRO A 128 1.80 2.98 27.59
CA PRO A 128 2.84 3.65 28.37
C PRO A 128 2.76 5.16 28.16
N LEU A 129 1.95 5.87 28.97
CA LEU A 129 1.77 7.33 28.86
C LEU A 129 3.10 8.11 28.88
N ASN A 130 4.08 7.61 29.63
CA ASN A 130 5.41 8.20 29.70
C ASN A 130 6.22 8.04 28.41
N SER A 131 5.77 7.26 27.42
CA SER A 131 6.38 7.21 26.07
C SER A 131 6.01 8.42 25.21
N ILE A 132 4.97 9.18 25.56
CA ILE A 132 4.67 10.46 24.89
C ILE A 132 5.70 11.49 25.37
N VAL A 133 6.32 12.18 24.42
CA VAL A 133 7.48 13.04 24.71
C VAL A 133 7.29 14.47 24.25
N HIS A 134 7.72 15.41 25.09
CA HIS A 134 7.81 16.81 24.70
C HIS A 134 8.96 16.99 23.71
N VAL A 135 8.69 17.66 22.58
CA VAL A 135 9.66 17.84 21.48
C VAL A 135 9.91 19.32 21.15
N GLY A 136 9.62 20.21 22.10
CA GLY A 136 9.87 21.65 21.98
C GLY A 136 8.60 22.48 21.70
N ASN A 137 8.66 23.78 21.98
CA ASN A 137 7.59 24.75 21.71
C ASN A 137 6.19 24.34 22.21
N GLY A 138 6.12 23.62 23.33
CA GLY A 138 4.86 23.13 23.90
C GLY A 138 4.23 21.93 23.15
N THR A 139 4.91 21.39 22.14
CA THR A 139 4.42 20.27 21.34
C THR A 139 4.90 18.92 21.87
N PHE A 140 4.09 17.88 21.62
CA PHE A 140 4.35 16.51 22.04
C PHE A 140 4.26 15.55 20.85
N TYR A 141 4.93 14.41 21.00
CA TYR A 141 4.95 13.36 20.00
C TYR A 141 4.77 11.99 20.65
N ASP A 142 3.90 11.17 20.06
CA ASP A 142 3.77 9.75 20.38
C ASP A 142 4.66 8.93 19.42
N PRO A 143 5.76 8.33 19.91
CA PRO A 143 6.71 7.58 19.08
C PRO A 143 6.16 6.22 18.60
N GLN A 144 4.93 5.85 18.98
CA GLN A 144 4.21 4.73 18.39
C GLN A 144 3.55 5.11 17.05
N THR A 145 3.52 6.40 16.68
CA THR A 145 2.89 6.90 15.45
C THR A 145 3.92 7.27 14.39
N ASN A 146 3.52 7.26 13.11
CA ASN A 146 4.33 7.90 12.07
C ASN A 146 4.12 9.42 12.14
N PRO A 147 5.17 10.27 12.02
CA PRO A 147 5.04 11.72 12.07
C PRO A 147 4.41 12.26 10.77
N ALA A 148 3.09 12.03 10.63
CA ALA A 148 2.29 12.36 9.46
C ALA A 148 1.43 13.62 9.63
N LEU A 149 1.10 13.93 10.88
CA LEU A 149 0.28 15.07 11.28
C LEU A 149 1.13 16.15 11.92
N GLN A 150 0.67 17.40 11.88
CA GLN A 150 1.27 18.48 12.66
C GLN A 150 1.18 18.14 14.15
N LEU A 151 2.27 18.38 14.88
CA LEU A 151 2.35 18.07 16.30
C LEU A 151 1.46 19.03 17.11
N GLY A 152 0.75 18.47 18.08
CA GLY A 152 -0.13 19.20 18.99
C GLY A 152 0.44 19.24 20.40
N ASP A 153 -0.36 19.74 21.34
CA ASP A 153 -0.05 19.64 22.77
C ASP A 153 -0.20 18.18 23.28
N PHE A 154 0.00 17.98 24.58
CA PHE A 154 -0.07 16.66 25.20
C PHE A 154 -1.47 16.03 25.07
N ASP A 155 -2.52 16.82 25.30
CA ASP A 155 -3.90 16.32 25.30
C ASP A 155 -4.35 15.93 23.89
N GLU A 156 -3.99 16.72 22.87
CA GLU A 156 -4.23 16.37 21.48
C GLU A 156 -3.46 15.12 21.06
N THR A 157 -2.19 15.00 21.48
CA THR A 157 -1.36 13.82 21.20
C THR A 157 -1.97 12.57 21.83
N LEU A 158 -2.36 12.64 23.10
CA LEU A 158 -3.00 11.53 23.82
C LEU A 158 -4.33 11.13 23.17
N ARG A 159 -5.18 12.11 22.79
CA ARG A 159 -6.44 11.87 22.07
C ARG A 159 -6.20 11.14 20.76
N ARG A 160 -5.17 11.51 20.00
CA ARG A 160 -4.81 10.81 18.76
C ARG A 160 -4.37 9.37 19.05
N SER A 161 -3.57 9.12 20.08
CA SER A 161 -3.18 7.76 20.49
C SER A 161 -4.37 6.90 20.95
N GLU A 162 -5.36 7.48 21.64
CA GLU A 162 -6.64 6.82 21.96
C GLU A 162 -7.44 6.47 20.70
N LEU A 163 -7.51 7.40 19.74
CA LEU A 163 -8.21 7.18 18.48
C LEU A 163 -7.57 6.06 17.66
N ILE A 164 -6.23 5.99 17.58
CA ILE A 164 -5.52 4.90 16.91
C ILE A 164 -5.90 3.56 17.55
N ARG A 165 -5.86 3.45 18.89
CA ARG A 165 -6.26 2.22 19.60
C ARG A 165 -7.73 1.84 19.35
N SER A 166 -8.62 2.83 19.27
CA SER A 166 -10.04 2.61 18.93
C SER A 166 -10.22 2.07 17.51
N VAL A 167 -9.46 2.59 16.54
CA VAL A 167 -9.42 2.07 15.17
C VAL A 167 -8.84 0.65 15.17
N THR A 168 -7.73 0.41 15.84
CA THR A 168 -7.09 -0.92 15.96
C THR A 168 -8.06 -1.96 16.52
N ARG A 169 -8.86 -1.63 17.53
CA ARG A 169 -9.84 -2.54 18.14
C ARG A 169 -10.88 -3.06 17.14
N ARG A 170 -11.08 -2.40 16.00
CA ARG A 170 -11.98 -2.87 14.92
C ARG A 170 -11.53 -4.18 14.28
N VAL A 171 -10.25 -4.55 14.43
CA VAL A 171 -9.72 -5.84 13.96
C VAL A 171 -10.52 -7.03 14.49
N THR A 172 -11.17 -6.91 15.65
CA THR A 172 -12.03 -7.97 16.23
C THR A 172 -13.25 -8.30 15.37
N LYS A 173 -13.66 -7.38 14.48
CA LYS A 173 -14.77 -7.55 13.55
C LYS A 173 -14.33 -8.07 12.18
N CYS A 174 -13.03 -8.25 11.96
CA CYS A 174 -12.46 -8.59 10.66
C CYS A 174 -12.16 -10.08 10.56
N ARG A 175 -12.74 -10.74 9.57
CA ARG A 175 -12.37 -12.12 9.24
C ARG A 175 -10.97 -12.18 8.65
N VAL A 176 -10.53 -11.14 7.92
CA VAL A 176 -9.21 -11.12 7.27
C VAL A 176 -8.34 -10.02 7.83
N VAL A 177 -7.12 -10.38 8.26
CA VAL A 177 -6.11 -9.44 8.76
C VAL A 177 -4.87 -9.51 7.86
N VAL A 178 -4.52 -8.39 7.23
CA VAL A 178 -3.32 -8.25 6.41
C VAL A 178 -2.22 -7.61 7.25
N ILE A 179 -1.10 -8.31 7.43
CA ILE A 179 0.06 -7.85 8.20
C ILE A 179 1.25 -7.65 7.27
N THR A 180 1.68 -6.40 7.13
CA THR A 180 2.79 -6.02 6.24
C THR A 180 4.05 -5.68 7.04
N LEU A 181 5.04 -6.57 7.01
CA LEU A 181 6.31 -6.41 7.73
C LEU A 181 7.22 -5.42 7.02
N GLY A 182 7.74 -4.43 7.75
CA GLY A 182 8.53 -3.33 7.19
C GLY A 182 10.04 -3.50 7.36
N LEU A 183 10.52 -3.55 8.60
CA LEU A 183 11.96 -3.54 8.92
C LEU A 183 12.28 -4.18 10.28
N VAL A 184 13.54 -4.56 10.47
CA VAL A 184 14.05 -5.23 11.70
C VAL A 184 14.74 -4.29 12.70
N GLU A 185 15.09 -3.07 12.28
CA GLU A 185 15.64 -2.05 13.17
C GLU A 185 14.53 -1.43 14.02
N VAL A 186 14.68 -1.45 15.33
CA VAL A 186 13.68 -0.87 16.23
C VAL A 186 14.38 -0.11 17.34
N TRP A 187 13.82 1.02 17.73
CA TRP A 187 14.28 1.76 18.89
C TRP A 187 13.51 1.29 20.12
N ARG A 188 14.18 1.23 21.27
CA ARG A 188 13.53 1.06 22.57
C ARG A 188 13.67 2.33 23.36
N ASP A 189 12.56 2.76 23.94
CA ASP A 189 12.52 3.79 24.96
C ASP A 189 12.82 3.14 26.32
N LYS A 190 13.98 3.45 26.90
CA LYS A 190 14.40 2.88 28.19
C LYS A 190 13.59 3.42 29.38
N THR A 191 13.07 4.64 29.26
CA THR A 191 12.27 5.27 30.33
C THR A 191 10.88 4.67 30.38
N ALA A 192 10.24 4.52 29.22
CA ALA A 192 8.92 3.88 29.11
C ALA A 192 8.98 2.36 29.06
N ASN A 193 10.18 1.79 28.93
CA ASN A 193 10.44 0.36 28.76
C ASN A 193 9.61 -0.28 27.64
N VAL A 194 9.59 0.36 26.47
CA VAL A 194 8.79 -0.08 25.33
C VAL A 194 9.56 0.10 24.03
N PHE A 195 9.41 -0.83 23.10
CA PHE A 195 9.87 -0.63 21.72
C PHE A 195 8.94 0.34 21.00
N ILE A 196 9.51 1.25 20.22
CA ILE A 196 8.78 2.34 19.56
C ILE A 196 8.77 2.17 18.03
N ASN A 197 7.80 2.80 17.38
CA ASN A 197 7.62 2.68 15.95
C ASN A 197 8.61 3.55 15.16
N GLN A 198 8.83 4.79 15.62
CA GLN A 198 9.63 5.80 14.95
C GLN A 198 10.31 6.71 15.97
N VAL A 199 11.48 7.24 15.59
CA VAL A 199 12.13 8.36 16.27
C VAL A 199 12.12 9.57 15.35
N ILE A 200 12.04 10.78 15.93
CA ILE A 200 12.26 12.04 15.21
C ILE A 200 13.50 12.76 15.76
N PRO A 201 14.17 13.64 14.97
CA PRO A 201 15.43 14.27 15.38
C PRO A 201 15.39 14.95 16.75
N ASP A 202 14.29 15.62 17.09
CA ASP A 202 14.15 16.31 18.37
C ASP A 202 14.14 15.36 19.58
N MET A 203 13.66 14.12 19.43
CA MET A 203 13.71 13.13 20.50
C MET A 203 15.16 12.77 20.86
N LEU A 204 15.99 12.52 19.85
CA LEU A 204 17.40 12.15 20.03
C LEU A 204 18.22 13.34 20.53
N ARG A 205 17.89 14.55 20.10
CA ARG A 205 18.56 15.79 20.55
C ARG A 205 18.23 16.15 22.00
N LEU A 206 16.95 16.06 22.39
CA LEU A 206 16.50 16.45 23.72
C LEU A 206 16.73 15.36 24.79
N TYR A 207 16.72 14.08 24.38
CA TYR A 207 16.85 12.94 25.29
C TYR A 207 17.90 11.94 24.77
N PRO A 208 19.19 12.32 24.66
CA PRO A 208 20.23 11.50 24.04
C PRO A 208 20.41 10.13 24.70
N ASP A 209 20.19 10.03 26.01
CA ASP A 209 20.38 8.79 26.76
C ASP A 209 19.10 7.95 26.91
N ARG A 210 17.96 8.37 26.34
CA ARG A 210 16.66 7.69 26.54
C ARG A 210 16.45 6.50 25.61
N TYR A 211 16.97 6.56 24.39
CA TYR A 211 16.65 5.60 23.33
C TYR A 211 17.84 4.71 22.99
N GLU A 212 17.58 3.43 22.74
CA GLU A 212 18.57 2.47 22.29
C GLU A 212 18.10 1.78 21.00
N LEU A 213 18.99 1.65 20.02
CA LEU A 213 18.70 0.96 18.76
C LEU A 213 18.95 -0.54 18.91
N HIS A 214 18.02 -1.34 18.40
CA HIS A 214 18.11 -2.80 18.33
C HIS A 214 17.97 -3.26 16.88
N ALA A 215 18.96 -4.02 16.41
CA ALA A 215 18.82 -4.82 15.19
C ALA A 215 18.27 -6.20 15.59
N THR A 216 16.96 -6.37 15.42
CA THR A 216 16.26 -7.58 15.92
C THR A 216 16.56 -8.81 15.07
N ASN A 217 16.45 -9.98 15.69
CA ASN A 217 16.76 -11.26 15.05
C ASN A 217 15.50 -12.07 14.70
N PHE A 218 15.70 -13.28 14.17
CA PHE A 218 14.61 -14.18 13.79
C PHE A 218 13.69 -14.50 14.98
N ALA A 219 14.26 -14.88 16.12
CA ALA A 219 13.50 -15.31 17.30
C ALA A 219 12.66 -14.16 17.86
N ASP A 220 13.20 -12.94 17.90
CA ASP A 220 12.46 -11.77 18.39
C ASP A 220 11.21 -11.50 17.53
N ASN A 221 11.40 -11.45 16.21
CA ASN A 221 10.32 -11.18 15.26
C ASN A 221 9.30 -12.32 15.23
N PHE A 222 9.76 -13.58 15.25
CA PHE A 222 8.88 -14.73 15.30
C PHE A 222 8.05 -14.74 16.59
N SER A 223 8.65 -14.44 17.75
CA SER A 223 7.95 -14.36 19.03
C SER A 223 6.85 -13.28 19.03
N ASN A 224 7.12 -12.11 18.44
CA ASN A 224 6.10 -11.08 18.26
C ASN A 224 4.95 -11.54 17.35
N LEU A 225 5.24 -12.24 16.25
CA LEU A 225 4.18 -12.78 15.38
C LEU A 225 3.35 -13.86 16.07
N GLU A 226 3.95 -14.70 16.92
CA GLU A 226 3.22 -15.65 17.76
C GLU A 226 2.33 -14.95 18.78
N ALA A 227 2.83 -13.88 19.41
CA ALA A 227 2.03 -13.10 20.36
C ALA A 227 0.88 -12.35 19.65
N ILE A 228 1.10 -11.84 18.44
CA ILE A 228 0.06 -11.27 17.58
C ILE A 228 -0.98 -12.33 17.22
N HIS A 229 -0.55 -13.52 16.81
CA HIS A 229 -1.44 -14.64 16.49
C HIS A 229 -2.34 -14.99 17.67
N ALA A 230 -1.76 -15.13 18.87
CA ALA A 230 -2.51 -15.42 20.10
C ALA A 230 -3.55 -14.34 20.43
N LEU A 231 -3.22 -13.05 20.27
CA LEU A 231 -4.17 -11.96 20.46
C LEU A 231 -5.34 -12.03 19.47
N LEU A 232 -5.05 -12.33 18.19
CA LEU A 232 -6.08 -12.44 17.15
C LEU A 232 -6.93 -13.69 17.30
N GLU A 233 -6.39 -14.82 17.76
CA GLU A 233 -7.18 -16.01 18.08
C GLU A 233 -8.07 -15.80 19.30
N GLN A 234 -7.55 -15.12 20.33
CA GLN A 234 -8.28 -14.93 21.58
C GLN A 234 -9.38 -13.88 21.47
N PHE A 235 -9.10 -12.74 20.82
CA PHE A 235 -9.99 -11.57 20.81
C PHE A 235 -10.53 -11.24 19.42
N GLY A 236 -9.99 -11.84 18.37
CA GLY A 236 -10.37 -11.58 16.99
C GLY A 236 -11.63 -12.31 16.55
N HIS A 237 -11.86 -12.28 15.24
CA HIS A 237 -12.94 -13.04 14.63
C HIS A 237 -12.71 -14.56 14.79
N HIS A 238 -13.77 -15.33 15.06
CA HIS A 238 -13.68 -16.79 15.30
C HIS A 238 -13.10 -17.59 14.11
N ASP A 239 -13.24 -17.06 12.89
CA ASP A 239 -12.61 -17.58 11.65
C ASP A 239 -11.54 -16.61 11.12
N VAL A 240 -10.72 -16.03 11.99
CA VAL A 240 -9.67 -15.09 11.55
C VAL A 240 -8.67 -15.76 10.60
N ARG A 241 -8.45 -15.11 9.45
CA ARG A 241 -7.48 -15.47 8.41
C ARG A 241 -6.46 -14.36 8.28
N ILE A 242 -5.19 -14.72 8.28
CA ILE A 242 -4.10 -13.76 8.27
C ILE A 242 -3.35 -13.86 6.94
N ILE A 243 -3.07 -12.72 6.32
CA ILE A 243 -2.17 -12.62 5.18
C ILE A 243 -0.93 -11.85 5.62
N ALA A 244 0.18 -12.57 5.78
CA ALA A 244 1.49 -11.98 6.04
C ALA A 244 2.16 -11.61 4.72
N THR A 245 2.78 -10.44 4.66
CA THR A 245 3.58 -10.02 3.51
C THR A 245 4.77 -9.17 3.93
N VAL A 246 5.84 -9.17 3.15
CA VAL A 246 7.00 -8.30 3.38
C VAL A 246 6.92 -7.10 2.45
N SER A 247 7.06 -5.91 3.03
CA SER A 247 7.07 -4.66 2.28
C SER A 247 8.24 -4.60 1.31
N PRO A 248 8.01 -4.33 0.02
CA PRO A 248 9.08 -4.16 -0.96
C PRO A 248 9.87 -2.87 -0.79
N VAL A 249 9.33 -1.88 -0.07
CA VAL A 249 9.95 -0.55 0.05
C VAL A 249 11.23 -0.63 0.88
N PRO A 250 12.40 -0.24 0.33
CA PRO A 250 13.65 -0.22 1.07
C PRO A 250 13.65 0.73 2.27
N LEU A 251 14.53 0.44 3.25
CA LEU A 251 14.81 1.35 4.37
C LEU A 251 15.21 2.74 3.83
N MET A 252 14.69 3.79 4.47
CA MET A 252 15.08 5.17 4.14
C MET A 252 16.45 5.52 4.72
N ALA A 253 16.73 5.00 5.91
CA ALA A 253 17.99 5.14 6.61
C ALA A 253 18.21 3.89 7.48
N THR A 254 19.47 3.64 7.82
CA THR A 254 19.86 2.74 8.92
C THR A 254 20.52 3.59 10.00
N PHE A 255 20.26 3.26 11.26
CA PHE A 255 20.96 3.84 12.40
C PHE A 255 22.10 2.96 12.91
N SER A 256 22.32 1.81 12.25
CA SER A 256 23.45 0.93 12.47
C SER A 256 24.70 1.46 11.75
N PRO A 257 25.91 0.94 12.06
CA PRO A 257 27.13 1.30 11.32
C PRO A 257 27.21 0.69 9.91
N GLU A 258 26.20 -0.10 9.49
CA GLU A 258 26.18 -0.79 8.21
C GLU A 258 25.82 0.14 7.05
N ASP A 259 26.15 -0.28 5.83
CA ASP A 259 25.59 0.32 4.63
C ASP A 259 24.07 0.09 4.56
N VAL A 260 23.29 1.13 4.23
CA VAL A 260 21.83 1.05 4.23
C VAL A 260 21.26 -0.01 3.28
N VAL A 261 21.93 -0.29 2.16
CA VAL A 261 21.52 -1.32 1.21
C VAL A 261 21.78 -2.72 1.77
N VAL A 262 22.91 -2.91 2.47
CA VAL A 262 23.24 -4.16 3.17
C VAL A 262 22.28 -4.41 4.34
N ALA A 263 22.06 -3.40 5.18
CA ALA A 263 21.11 -3.45 6.29
C ALA A 263 19.68 -3.74 5.80
N ASN A 264 19.26 -3.10 4.70
CA ASN A 264 17.98 -3.39 4.07
C ASN A 264 17.89 -4.83 3.55
N THR A 265 18.95 -5.34 2.92
CA THR A 265 18.98 -6.71 2.40
C THR A 265 18.81 -7.73 3.53
N TYR A 266 19.53 -7.56 4.65
CA TYR A 266 19.37 -8.38 5.85
C TYR A 266 17.94 -8.28 6.40
N SER A 267 17.45 -7.06 6.60
CA SER A 267 16.12 -6.77 7.14
C SER A 267 14.99 -7.47 6.37
N LYS A 268 14.97 -7.33 5.04
CA LYS A 268 13.94 -7.95 4.20
C LYS A 268 14.07 -9.47 4.12
N SER A 269 15.30 -9.98 4.03
CA SER A 269 15.56 -11.43 3.98
C SER A 269 15.14 -12.11 5.27
N LEU A 270 15.43 -11.51 6.43
CA LEU A 270 15.02 -12.03 7.74
C LEU A 270 13.51 -12.03 7.88
N LEU A 271 12.84 -10.91 7.62
CA LEU A 271 11.38 -10.82 7.73
C LEU A 271 10.68 -11.78 6.76
N ARG A 272 11.27 -12.03 5.58
CA ARG A 272 10.76 -13.01 4.62
C ARG A 272 10.85 -14.44 5.15
N ALA A 273 11.97 -14.79 5.78
CA ALA A 273 12.15 -16.10 6.40
C ALA A 273 11.18 -16.29 7.59
N VAL A 274 11.05 -15.26 8.44
CA VAL A 274 10.10 -15.27 9.58
C VAL A 274 8.66 -15.45 9.09
N ALA A 275 8.24 -14.70 8.06
CA ALA A 275 6.90 -14.84 7.49
C ALA A 275 6.65 -16.22 6.85
N GLN A 276 7.68 -16.85 6.26
CA GLN A 276 7.61 -18.22 5.74
C GLN A 276 7.30 -19.22 6.84
N GLU A 277 8.08 -19.17 7.92
CA GLU A 277 7.97 -20.10 9.04
C GLU A 277 6.64 -19.91 9.78
N TRP A 278 6.18 -18.67 9.91
CA TRP A 278 4.90 -18.37 10.53
C TRP A 278 3.72 -18.92 9.74
N ALA A 279 3.70 -18.71 8.42
CA ALA A 279 2.69 -19.28 7.52
C ALA A 279 2.75 -20.82 7.45
N ALA A 280 3.93 -21.42 7.62
CA ALA A 280 4.07 -22.87 7.67
C ALA A 280 3.60 -23.47 9.01
N LYS A 281 3.66 -22.70 10.10
CA LYS A 281 3.27 -23.14 11.45
C LYS A 281 1.75 -23.10 11.65
N HIS A 282 1.07 -22.10 11.09
CA HIS A 282 -0.35 -21.84 11.36
C HIS A 282 -1.21 -21.97 10.11
N GLY A 283 -2.21 -22.85 10.16
CA GLY A 283 -3.08 -23.13 9.01
C GLY A 283 -4.01 -21.98 8.58
N ASN A 284 -4.17 -20.96 9.42
CA ASN A 284 -4.90 -19.73 9.11
C ASN A 284 -4.01 -18.56 8.69
N VAL A 285 -2.69 -18.74 8.58
CA VAL A 285 -1.72 -17.73 8.15
C VAL A 285 -1.22 -18.07 6.74
N HIS A 286 -1.29 -17.09 5.83
CA HIS A 286 -0.84 -17.24 4.45
C HIS A 286 0.20 -16.18 4.10
N TYR A 287 1.24 -16.57 3.37
CA TYR A 287 2.22 -15.62 2.86
C TYR A 287 1.83 -15.13 1.46
N PHE A 288 1.80 -13.80 1.26
CA PHE A 288 1.67 -13.17 -0.05
C PHE A 288 3.02 -12.59 -0.52
N PRO A 289 3.49 -12.90 -1.74
CA PRO A 289 4.85 -12.58 -2.17
C PRO A 289 5.02 -11.17 -2.76
N SER A 290 4.60 -10.10 -2.07
CA SER A 290 4.75 -8.74 -2.62
C SER A 290 6.21 -8.31 -2.78
N TYR A 291 7.07 -8.73 -1.85
CA TYR A 291 8.51 -8.46 -1.90
C TYR A 291 9.13 -9.10 -3.15
N GLU A 292 8.87 -10.38 -3.39
CA GLU A 292 9.43 -11.10 -4.54
C GLU A 292 8.90 -10.59 -5.88
N ILE A 293 7.64 -10.15 -5.95
CA ILE A 293 7.09 -9.52 -7.17
C ILE A 293 7.92 -8.31 -7.56
N VAL A 294 8.22 -7.42 -6.61
CA VAL A 294 9.01 -6.21 -6.87
C VAL A 294 10.45 -6.56 -7.21
N GLN A 295 11.11 -7.38 -6.39
CA GLN A 295 12.55 -7.67 -6.54
C GLN A 295 12.90 -8.42 -7.83
N ASN A 296 11.94 -9.16 -8.40
CA ASN A 296 12.15 -9.93 -9.63
C ASN A 296 11.57 -9.27 -10.88
N SER A 297 10.97 -8.08 -10.77
CA SER A 297 10.51 -7.29 -11.93
C SER A 297 11.64 -6.44 -12.52
N ASP A 298 11.49 -5.95 -13.75
CA ASP A 298 12.49 -5.09 -14.39
C ASP A 298 12.72 -3.82 -13.53
N PRO A 299 13.95 -3.58 -13.02
CA PRO A 299 14.24 -2.44 -12.16
C PRO A 299 13.91 -1.08 -12.79
N ARG A 300 13.97 -0.96 -14.13
CA ARG A 300 13.67 0.29 -14.85
C ARG A 300 12.19 0.67 -14.80
N LEU A 301 11.32 -0.33 -14.70
CA LEU A 301 9.87 -0.18 -14.62
C LEU A 301 9.37 -0.17 -13.18
N THR A 302 10.21 -0.62 -12.24
CA THR A 302 9.83 -0.88 -10.85
C THR A 302 9.96 0.34 -9.97
N TRP A 303 11.07 1.07 -10.06
CA TRP A 303 11.38 2.14 -9.11
C TRP A 303 11.17 3.53 -9.72
N GLU A 304 10.74 4.46 -8.87
CA GLU A 304 10.84 5.90 -9.14
C GLU A 304 12.31 6.35 -9.21
N GLU A 305 12.56 7.60 -9.55
CA GLU A 305 13.93 8.14 -9.73
C GLU A 305 14.83 7.96 -8.50
N ASP A 306 14.22 7.95 -7.31
CA ASP A 306 14.90 7.75 -6.03
C ASP A 306 15.34 6.30 -5.75
N ARG A 307 15.00 5.35 -6.65
CA ARG A 307 15.29 3.91 -6.52
C ARG A 307 14.73 3.25 -5.25
N ARG A 308 13.71 3.85 -4.63
CA ARG A 308 13.12 3.39 -3.37
C ARG A 308 11.60 3.32 -3.42
N HIS A 309 10.92 4.30 -4.01
CA HIS A 309 9.47 4.24 -4.16
C HIS A 309 9.11 3.35 -5.37
N VAL A 310 8.13 2.46 -5.17
CA VAL A 310 7.64 1.58 -6.23
C VAL A 310 6.68 2.35 -7.11
N LYS A 311 6.91 2.33 -8.42
CA LYS A 311 6.05 2.98 -9.42
C LYS A 311 4.62 2.49 -9.33
N GLY A 312 3.67 3.41 -9.54
CA GLY A 312 2.24 3.12 -9.47
C GLY A 312 1.80 1.93 -10.32
N GLN A 313 2.38 1.74 -11.51
CA GLN A 313 2.07 0.60 -12.39
C GLN A 313 2.42 -0.75 -11.76
N VAL A 314 3.49 -0.83 -10.97
CA VAL A 314 3.93 -2.07 -10.29
C VAL A 314 3.09 -2.32 -9.05
N VAL A 315 2.76 -1.26 -8.30
CA VAL A 315 1.77 -1.36 -7.20
C VAL A 315 0.47 -1.94 -7.72
N GLN A 316 -0.05 -1.44 -8.84
CA GLN A 316 -1.27 -1.93 -9.46
C GLN A 316 -1.17 -3.38 -9.93
N HIS A 317 -0.02 -3.78 -10.50
CA HIS A 317 0.24 -5.19 -10.83
C HIS A 317 0.15 -6.09 -9.60
N ILE A 318 0.78 -5.70 -8.50
CA ILE A 318 0.72 -6.46 -7.24
C ILE A 318 -0.71 -6.54 -6.71
N MET A 319 -1.45 -5.43 -6.72
CA MET A 319 -2.85 -5.41 -6.27
C MET A 319 -3.76 -6.27 -7.16
N ARG A 320 -3.53 -6.27 -8.48
CA ARG A 320 -4.25 -7.16 -9.40
C ARG A 320 -3.95 -8.63 -9.11
N LEU A 321 -2.69 -8.97 -8.83
CA LEU A 321 -2.30 -10.33 -8.44
C LEU A 321 -2.93 -10.70 -7.09
N PHE A 322 -2.96 -9.79 -6.12
CA PHE A 322 -3.62 -10.01 -4.84
C PHE A 322 -5.10 -10.33 -5.06
N LEU A 323 -5.85 -9.44 -5.70
CA LEU A 323 -7.29 -9.60 -5.93
C LEU A 323 -7.59 -10.85 -6.77
N ARG A 324 -6.89 -11.08 -7.88
CA ARG A 324 -7.09 -12.27 -8.74
C ARG A 324 -6.95 -13.57 -7.96
N ASN A 325 -6.01 -13.64 -7.02
CA ASN A 325 -5.74 -14.86 -6.28
C ASN A 325 -6.56 -14.97 -5.00
N TYR A 326 -6.84 -13.89 -4.29
CA TYR A 326 -7.48 -13.94 -2.98
C TYR A 326 -8.97 -13.59 -3.01
N PHE A 327 -9.44 -12.73 -3.90
CA PHE A 327 -10.85 -12.32 -3.95
C PHE A 327 -11.71 -13.33 -4.72
N SER A 328 -12.89 -13.70 -4.19
CA SER A 328 -13.86 -14.59 -4.86
C SER A 328 -14.93 -13.83 -5.65
N GLY A 329 -15.12 -12.54 -5.39
CA GLY A 329 -16.10 -11.72 -6.09
C GLY A 329 -15.70 -11.44 -7.54
N SER A 330 -16.70 -11.16 -8.38
CA SER A 330 -16.47 -10.57 -9.70
C SER A 330 -15.79 -9.20 -9.51
N PRO A 331 -14.73 -8.87 -10.28
CA PRO A 331 -14.08 -7.60 -10.15
C PRO A 331 -15.09 -6.45 -10.33
N VAL A 332 -15.23 -5.59 -9.32
CA VAL A 332 -15.96 -4.33 -9.50
C VAL A 332 -15.11 -3.48 -10.43
N THR A 333 -15.66 -3.15 -11.60
CA THR A 333 -15.03 -2.22 -12.52
C THR A 333 -15.11 -0.83 -11.91
N SER A 334 -14.04 -0.40 -11.23
CA SER A 334 -13.91 0.97 -10.73
C SER A 334 -13.09 1.79 -11.71
N ALA A 335 -13.62 2.94 -12.10
CA ALA A 335 -13.01 3.80 -13.08
C ALA A 335 -13.05 5.26 -12.63
N LYS A 336 -11.93 5.96 -12.79
CA LYS A 336 -11.80 7.39 -12.55
C LYS A 336 -11.19 8.04 -13.76
N LEU A 337 -11.72 9.20 -14.12
CA LEU A 337 -11.22 10.06 -15.18
C LEU A 337 -11.22 11.50 -14.65
N SER A 338 -10.08 12.17 -14.75
CA SER A 338 -9.87 13.53 -14.22
C SER A 338 -9.01 14.35 -15.16
N ALA A 339 -9.13 15.68 -15.06
CA ALA A 339 -8.36 16.63 -15.84
C ALA A 339 -7.85 17.75 -14.93
N SER A 340 -6.58 18.12 -15.07
CA SER A 340 -5.98 19.21 -14.30
C SER A 340 -4.96 20.00 -15.13
N PRO A 341 -5.10 21.35 -15.22
CA PRO A 341 -6.20 22.15 -14.69
C PRO A 341 -7.50 21.96 -15.49
N ASN A 342 -8.65 22.02 -14.81
CA ASN A 342 -9.99 22.03 -15.42
C ASN A 342 -10.96 22.87 -14.57
N PRO A 343 -11.50 24.01 -15.07
CA PRO A 343 -11.27 24.58 -16.39
C PRO A 343 -9.82 25.01 -16.61
N VAL A 344 -9.38 25.02 -17.87
CA VAL A 344 -8.02 25.40 -18.23
C VAL A 344 -7.83 26.91 -18.03
N PRO A 345 -6.70 27.37 -17.44
CA PRO A 345 -6.46 28.79 -17.19
C PRO A 345 -6.56 29.65 -18.45
N ARG A 346 -7.02 30.89 -18.24
CA ARG A 346 -7.03 31.93 -19.27
C ARG A 346 -5.60 32.36 -19.57
N GLY A 347 -5.33 32.72 -20.83
CA GLY A 347 -4.01 33.20 -21.25
C GLY A 347 -3.92 33.43 -22.75
N ASN A 348 -2.87 34.11 -23.19
CA ASN A 348 -2.69 34.53 -24.58
C ASN A 348 -2.32 33.38 -25.54
N TYR A 349 -1.91 32.23 -25.01
CA TYR A 349 -1.56 31.04 -25.78
C TYR A 349 -2.63 29.95 -25.64
N LEU A 350 -2.57 28.90 -26.47
CA LEU A 350 -3.44 27.72 -26.30
C LEU A 350 -3.24 27.07 -24.94
N GLY A 351 -4.33 26.57 -24.35
CA GLY A 351 -4.33 25.97 -23.03
C GLY A 351 -3.77 24.55 -23.02
N LYS A 352 -3.44 24.07 -21.82
CA LYS A 352 -3.00 22.70 -21.57
C LYS A 352 -3.77 22.10 -20.39
N SER A 353 -4.05 20.81 -20.45
CA SER A 353 -4.62 20.05 -19.33
C SER A 353 -4.05 18.64 -19.33
N ASN A 354 -3.70 18.12 -18.16
CA ASN A 354 -3.33 16.71 -18.01
C ASN A 354 -4.59 15.88 -17.77
N ILE A 355 -4.82 14.92 -18.65
CA ILE A 355 -5.92 13.96 -18.53
C ILE A 355 -5.38 12.72 -17.87
N SER A 356 -5.89 12.39 -16.68
CA SER A 356 -5.48 11.23 -15.92
C SER A 356 -6.65 10.27 -15.75
N TRP A 357 -6.41 8.99 -15.97
CA TRP A 357 -7.42 7.95 -15.86
C TRP A 357 -6.87 6.73 -15.17
N PHE A 358 -7.80 6.03 -14.53
CA PHE A 358 -7.57 4.77 -13.88
C PHE A 358 -8.80 3.89 -14.07
N CYS A 359 -8.59 2.65 -14.48
CA CYS A 359 -9.60 1.63 -14.55
C CYS A 359 -9.05 0.36 -13.89
N HIS A 360 -9.79 -0.14 -12.91
CA HIS A 360 -9.63 -1.47 -12.36
C HIS A 360 -10.65 -2.42 -13.00
N GLY A 361 -10.30 -3.69 -13.16
CA GLY A 361 -11.24 -4.71 -13.66
C GLY A 361 -11.42 -4.79 -15.18
N ALA A 362 -10.95 -3.81 -15.97
CA ALA A 362 -11.04 -3.83 -17.43
C ALA A 362 -9.65 -3.61 -18.09
N PRO A 363 -8.90 -4.67 -18.44
CA PRO A 363 -7.53 -4.55 -18.96
C PRO A 363 -7.45 -3.92 -20.36
N ASP A 364 -8.53 -3.98 -21.13
CA ASP A 364 -8.64 -3.43 -22.49
C ASP A 364 -9.24 -2.02 -22.53
N ALA A 365 -9.36 -1.38 -21.36
CA ALA A 365 -9.97 -0.07 -21.26
C ALA A 365 -9.21 0.99 -22.05
N ALA A 366 -9.98 1.91 -22.64
CA ALA A 366 -9.48 2.92 -23.55
C ALA A 366 -10.19 4.25 -23.35
N VAL A 367 -9.42 5.34 -23.45
CA VAL A 367 -9.92 6.70 -23.40
C VAL A 367 -10.07 7.23 -24.82
N TYR A 368 -11.21 7.83 -25.09
CA TYR A 368 -11.52 8.54 -26.33
C TYR A 368 -11.78 10.01 -26.02
N VAL A 369 -11.60 10.87 -27.02
CA VAL A 369 -11.89 12.30 -26.93
C VAL A 369 -12.78 12.75 -28.08
N SER A 370 -13.82 13.51 -27.77
CA SER A 370 -14.65 14.25 -28.73
C SER A 370 -14.41 15.75 -28.57
N LYS A 371 -14.42 16.47 -29.70
CA LYS A 371 -14.34 17.94 -29.75
C LYS A 371 -15.67 18.50 -30.21
N ASN A 372 -16.35 19.28 -29.37
CA ASN A 372 -17.66 19.89 -29.66
C ASN A 372 -18.70 18.89 -30.20
N GLY A 373 -18.72 17.66 -29.68
CA GLY A 373 -19.66 16.62 -30.10
C GLY A 373 -19.34 15.96 -31.45
N ALA A 374 -18.15 16.18 -32.00
CA ALA A 374 -17.64 15.43 -33.15
C ALA A 374 -17.42 13.94 -32.82
N GLU A 375 -17.13 13.13 -33.84
CA GLU A 375 -16.83 11.71 -33.63
C GLU A 375 -15.65 11.51 -32.65
N GLU A 376 -15.83 10.58 -31.72
CA GLU A 376 -14.81 10.23 -30.74
C GLU A 376 -13.57 9.61 -31.40
N VAL A 377 -12.40 10.16 -31.08
CA VAL A 377 -11.10 9.66 -31.54
C VAL A 377 -10.34 9.02 -30.38
N LEU A 378 -9.62 7.93 -30.65
CA LEU A 378 -8.82 7.25 -29.63
C LEU A 378 -7.75 8.18 -29.06
N PHE A 379 -7.80 8.43 -27.75
CA PHE A 379 -6.82 9.23 -27.03
C PHE A 379 -5.72 8.38 -26.41
N ALA A 380 -6.10 7.25 -25.79
CA ALA A 380 -5.16 6.27 -25.24
C ALA A 380 -5.79 4.88 -25.11
N LYS A 381 -5.04 3.82 -25.45
CA LYS A 381 -5.45 2.41 -25.29
C LYS A 381 -4.65 1.74 -24.18
N ARG A 382 -5.04 2.00 -22.94
CA ARG A 382 -4.47 1.43 -21.73
C ARG A 382 -5.42 1.69 -20.56
N PRO A 383 -5.54 0.77 -19.60
CA PRO A 383 -6.52 0.87 -18.52
C PRO A 383 -6.19 1.97 -17.50
N HIS A 384 -4.98 2.50 -17.52
CA HIS A 384 -4.57 3.63 -16.69
C HIS A 384 -3.52 4.47 -17.39
N GLY A 385 -3.40 5.73 -17.01
CA GLY A 385 -2.38 6.62 -17.54
C GLY A 385 -2.65 8.08 -17.22
N SER A 386 -1.68 8.91 -17.54
CA SER A 386 -1.83 10.36 -17.61
C SER A 386 -1.21 10.83 -18.92
N GLN A 387 -1.87 11.76 -19.60
CA GLN A 387 -1.42 12.30 -20.87
C GLN A 387 -1.83 13.77 -20.99
N GLU A 388 -0.87 14.62 -21.35
CA GLU A 388 -1.13 16.04 -21.58
C GLU A 388 -1.93 16.23 -22.87
N LEU A 389 -3.07 16.92 -22.79
CA LEU A 389 -3.72 17.54 -23.93
C LEU A 389 -3.22 18.98 -24.04
N SER A 390 -2.40 19.24 -25.06
CA SER A 390 -1.99 20.58 -25.48
C SER A 390 -2.94 21.14 -26.54
N GLY A 391 -2.98 22.46 -26.72
CA GLY A 391 -3.72 23.09 -27.82
C GLY A 391 -5.19 23.41 -27.50
N ILE A 392 -5.57 23.52 -26.23
CA ILE A 392 -6.97 23.73 -25.81
C ILE A 392 -7.41 25.17 -26.14
N ALA A 393 -8.27 25.28 -27.15
CA ALA A 393 -8.90 26.52 -27.58
C ALA A 393 -9.99 27.00 -26.61
N THR A 394 -10.23 28.31 -26.57
CA THR A 394 -11.36 28.91 -25.86
C THR A 394 -12.68 28.52 -26.52
N ASP A 395 -13.76 28.43 -25.73
CA ASP A 395 -15.12 28.13 -26.19
C ASP A 395 -15.25 26.79 -26.95
N VAL A 396 -14.27 25.90 -26.79
CA VAL A 396 -14.30 24.51 -27.26
C VAL A 396 -14.43 23.59 -26.05
N THR A 397 -15.33 22.62 -26.15
CA THR A 397 -15.47 21.54 -25.16
C THR A 397 -14.78 20.29 -25.67
N TYR A 398 -13.83 19.77 -24.89
CA TYR A 398 -13.20 18.48 -25.11
C TYR A 398 -13.80 17.48 -24.13
N GLU A 399 -14.56 16.52 -24.64
CA GLU A 399 -15.21 15.49 -23.83
C GLU A 399 -14.38 14.21 -23.89
N PHE A 400 -13.88 13.78 -22.75
CA PHE A 400 -13.13 12.54 -22.62
C PHE A 400 -14.02 11.46 -22.05
N THR A 401 -14.03 10.29 -22.69
CA THR A 401 -14.82 9.14 -22.28
C THR A 401 -13.89 7.94 -22.09
N LEU A 402 -13.99 7.29 -20.93
CA LEU A 402 -13.29 6.04 -20.62
C LEU A 402 -14.26 4.87 -20.79
N TYR A 403 -13.90 3.90 -21.63
CA TYR A 403 -14.65 2.66 -21.86
C TYR A 403 -13.88 1.45 -21.32
N ASP A 404 -14.58 0.37 -21.01
CA ASP A 404 -13.98 -0.89 -20.55
C ASP A 404 -13.23 -1.66 -21.66
N THR A 405 -13.63 -1.45 -22.91
CA THR A 405 -12.98 -2.02 -24.10
C THR A 405 -13.04 -1.03 -25.28
N CYS A 406 -12.28 -1.31 -26.34
CA CYS A 406 -12.28 -0.50 -27.57
C CYS A 406 -13.58 -0.61 -28.39
N ASP A 407 -14.53 -1.47 -28.04
CA ASP A 407 -15.82 -1.57 -28.74
C ASP A 407 -16.80 -0.44 -28.35
N ARG A 408 -16.44 0.34 -27.31
CA ARG A 408 -17.18 1.49 -26.79
C ARG A 408 -18.61 1.20 -26.35
N LYS A 409 -18.94 -0.06 -26.01
CA LYS A 409 -20.30 -0.43 -25.56
C LYS A 409 -20.58 -0.05 -24.11
N ASN A 410 -19.57 -0.07 -23.25
CA ASN A 410 -19.73 0.17 -21.83
C ASN A 410 -18.83 1.32 -21.35
N ARG A 411 -19.49 2.45 -21.08
CA ARG A 411 -18.85 3.69 -20.62
C ARG A 411 -18.65 3.64 -19.11
N LEU A 412 -17.41 3.80 -18.68
CA LEU A 412 -17.00 3.72 -17.28
C LEU A 412 -16.89 5.08 -16.58
N ALA A 413 -16.41 6.11 -17.29
CA ALA A 413 -16.31 7.47 -16.76
C ALA A 413 -16.29 8.49 -17.91
N GLN A 414 -16.65 9.74 -17.62
CA GLN A 414 -16.61 10.84 -18.58
C GLN A 414 -16.22 12.16 -17.89
N ILE A 415 -15.47 13.02 -18.57
CA ILE A 415 -15.16 14.37 -18.10
C ILE A 415 -15.12 15.37 -19.25
N SER A 416 -15.63 16.58 -19.01
CA SER A 416 -15.55 17.69 -19.95
C SER A 416 -14.44 18.65 -19.54
N VAL A 417 -13.56 18.95 -20.48
CA VAL A 417 -12.47 19.93 -20.32
C VAL A 417 -12.81 21.15 -21.15
N THR A 418 -12.91 22.29 -20.48
CA THR A 418 -13.27 23.57 -21.10
C THR A 418 -12.24 24.63 -20.78
N ARG A 419 -12.21 25.65 -21.64
CA ARG A 419 -11.41 26.85 -21.43
C ARG A 419 -12.28 28.10 -21.62
N PRO A 420 -12.53 28.89 -20.55
CA PRO A 420 -13.37 30.07 -20.64
C PRO A 420 -12.72 31.18 -21.48
N SER A 421 -13.52 31.90 -22.25
CA SER A 421 -13.12 33.09 -23.00
C SER A 421 -12.79 34.29 -22.09
N LEU A 422 -12.00 35.22 -22.61
CA LEU A 422 -11.82 36.55 -22.03
C LEU A 422 -13.10 37.35 -22.29
N SER A 423 -13.90 37.62 -21.26
CA SER A 423 -15.01 38.57 -21.39
C SER A 423 -14.46 39.95 -21.79
N PRO A 424 -15.09 40.69 -22.72
CA PRO A 424 -14.69 42.06 -22.98
C PRO A 424 -14.95 42.89 -21.72
N ILE A 425 -13.97 43.71 -21.32
CA ILE A 425 -14.17 44.77 -20.33
C ILE A 425 -15.23 45.70 -20.92
N ILE A 426 -16.43 45.70 -20.34
CA ILE A 426 -17.43 46.72 -20.63
C ILE A 426 -16.85 48.02 -20.07
N ALA A 427 -16.37 48.89 -20.97
CA ALA A 427 -16.00 50.25 -20.61
C ALA A 427 -17.27 50.95 -20.11
N SER A 428 -17.35 51.20 -18.81
CA SER A 428 -18.31 52.14 -18.24
C SER A 428 -18.10 53.49 -18.93
N LYS A 429 -19.12 53.98 -19.64
CA LYS A 429 -19.14 55.37 -20.10
C LYS A 429 -19.05 56.29 -18.87
N PRO A 430 -18.18 57.31 -18.87
CA PRO A 430 -18.26 58.37 -17.87
C PRO A 430 -19.54 59.21 -18.12
N ASP A 431 -20.08 59.74 -17.03
CA ASP A 431 -21.35 60.49 -16.93
C ASP A 431 -21.50 61.66 -17.92
#